data_AF-A0A2S0WMN6-F1
#
_entry.id   AF-A0A2S0WMN6-F1
#
_cell.length_a   1.000
_cell.length_b   1.000
_cell.length_c   1.000
_cell.angle_alpha   90.00
_cell.angle_beta   90.00
_cell.angle_gamma   90.00
#
_symmetry.space_group_name_H-M   'P 1'
#
loop_
_entity.id
_entity.type
_entity.pdbx_description
1 polymer ?
#
loop_
_entity_poly.entity_id
_entity_poly.type
_entity_poly.pdbx_seq_one_letter_code
_entity_poly.pdbx_strand_id
1 'polypeptide(L)'
;MLCDAIRTAHAGNAVLAPADLTTLLEGTFRERRAVPAGYADLTDREREVLAAVARGLSNAEIAEEIFSSESTGKTHVGGILRKLGLRDRVQIVVFSHEHGLTPSERRTS
;
A
#
# COMPACT_ATOMS: atom_id res chain seq x y z
N MET A 1 15.53 21.33 -9.83
CA MET A 1 16.08 20.92 -8.51
C MET A 1 14.89 20.62 -7.61
N LEU A 2 14.34 19.40 -7.68
CA LEU A 2 13.08 19.02 -7.05
C LEU A 2 13.32 17.77 -6.21
N CYS A 3 13.92 17.92 -5.03
CA CYS A 3 14.18 16.81 -4.11
C CYS A 3 13.73 17.05 -2.66
N ASP A 4 12.99 18.13 -2.35
CA ASP A 4 12.75 18.49 -0.94
C ASP A 4 11.39 18.06 -0.36
N ALA A 5 10.61 17.24 -1.06
CA ALA A 5 9.22 16.96 -0.64
C ALA A 5 9.03 15.68 0.21
N ILE A 6 10.07 14.87 0.44
CA ILE A 6 9.94 13.54 1.09
C ILE A 6 10.70 13.51 2.41
N ARG A 7 10.44 14.44 3.34
CA ARG A 7 11.14 14.44 4.63
C ARG A 7 10.31 14.55 5.90
N THR A 8 9.02 14.24 5.88
CA THR A 8 8.29 14.19 7.16
C THR A 8 7.30 13.05 7.20
N ALA A 9 7.84 11.85 7.27
CA ALA A 9 7.16 10.78 7.97
C ALA A 9 7.18 11.06 9.48
N HIS A 10 6.13 10.57 10.15
CA HIS A 10 6.08 10.15 11.55
C HIS A 10 5.53 11.15 12.59
N ALA A 11 4.27 10.90 12.99
CA ALA A 11 3.80 10.70 14.38
C ALA A 11 2.32 11.11 14.50
N GLY A 12 1.39 10.16 14.37
CA GLY A 12 0.01 10.31 14.87
C GLY A 12 -0.89 11.35 14.19
N ASN A 13 -0.45 12.06 13.16
CA ASN A 13 -1.31 12.95 12.37
C ASN A 13 -1.03 12.73 10.88
N ALA A 14 -2.08 12.54 10.09
CA ALA A 14 -1.99 12.23 8.67
C ALA A 14 -1.22 13.32 7.90
N VAL A 15 -0.29 12.92 7.05
CA VAL A 15 0.40 13.81 6.11
C VAL A 15 -0.59 14.13 4.99
N LEU A 16 -1.21 15.30 5.06
CA LEU A 16 -2.11 15.81 4.03
C LEU A 16 -1.25 16.49 2.95
N ALA A 17 -1.43 16.06 1.70
CA ALA A 17 -0.92 16.84 0.56
C ALA A 17 -1.60 18.23 0.57
N PRO A 18 -0.96 19.30 0.06
CA PRO A 18 -1.54 20.65 0.09
C PRO A 18 -2.94 20.75 -0.55
N ALA A 19 -3.26 19.89 -1.52
CA ALA A 19 -4.59 19.81 -2.12
C ALA A 19 -5.67 19.21 -1.19
N ASP A 20 -5.26 18.45 -0.17
CA ASP A 20 -6.15 17.77 0.77
C ASP A 20 -6.46 18.65 2.01
N LEU A 21 -5.73 19.76 2.21
CA LEU A 21 -5.95 20.70 3.31
C LEU A 21 -7.26 21.46 3.15
N THR A 22 -7.63 21.82 1.92
CA THR A 22 -8.90 22.48 1.60
C THR A 22 -10.08 21.56 1.90
N THR A 23 -9.97 20.28 1.54
CA THR A 23 -10.99 19.25 1.80
C THR A 23 -11.16 18.95 3.31
N LEU A 24 -10.10 19.11 4.10
CA LEU A 24 -10.15 18.97 5.57
C LEU A 24 -10.91 20.13 6.22
N LEU A 25 -10.71 21.35 5.74
CA LEU A 25 -11.43 22.54 6.22
C LEU A 25 -12.92 22.52 5.83
N GLU A 26 -13.27 21.80 4.75
CA GLU A 26 -14.64 21.62 4.25
C GLU A 26 -15.42 20.49 4.97
N GLY A 27 -14.85 19.87 6.00
CA GLY A 27 -15.57 18.91 6.87
C GLY A 27 -15.85 17.53 6.24
N THR A 28 -15.41 17.30 5.00
CA THR A 28 -15.41 16.00 4.36
C THR A 28 -14.14 15.25 4.74
N PHE A 29 -14.17 14.54 5.88
CA PHE A 29 -13.28 13.37 6.04
C PHE A 29 -13.45 12.54 4.77
N ARG A 30 -12.40 12.39 3.95
CA ARG A 30 -12.44 11.52 2.77
C ARG A 30 -12.94 10.17 3.26
N GLU A 31 -14.18 9.84 2.91
CA GLU A 31 -14.70 8.50 3.10
C GLU A 31 -13.67 7.56 2.49
N ARG A 32 -13.13 6.67 3.32
CA ARG A 32 -12.16 5.67 2.93
C ARG A 32 -12.70 4.99 1.67
N ARG A 33 -12.05 5.24 0.53
CA ARG A 33 -12.61 4.88 -0.77
C ARG A 33 -12.92 3.40 -0.75
N ALA A 34 -14.19 3.05 -0.99
CA ALA A 34 -14.67 1.68 -0.90
C ALA A 34 -13.69 0.73 -1.59
N VAL A 35 -13.34 -0.36 -0.90
CA VAL A 35 -12.35 -1.31 -1.40
C VAL A 35 -12.87 -1.89 -2.72
N PRO A 36 -12.13 -1.77 -3.84
CA PRO A 36 -12.61 -2.20 -5.15
C PRO A 36 -12.86 -3.70 -5.18
N ALA A 37 -13.82 -4.14 -6.01
CA ALA A 37 -14.17 -5.55 -6.14
C ALA A 37 -12.95 -6.45 -6.44
N GLY A 38 -11.97 -5.96 -7.21
CA GLY A 38 -10.75 -6.71 -7.51
C GLY A 38 -9.89 -7.08 -6.29
N TYR A 39 -10.04 -6.39 -5.16
CA TYR A 39 -9.38 -6.79 -3.91
C TYR A 39 -10.03 -8.04 -3.28
N ALA A 40 -11.34 -8.22 -3.46
CA ALA A 40 -12.05 -9.42 -2.99
C ALA A 40 -11.57 -10.66 -3.75
N ASP A 41 -11.17 -10.50 -5.02
CA ASP A 41 -10.63 -11.57 -5.88
C ASP A 41 -9.18 -11.96 -5.56
N LEU A 42 -8.52 -11.23 -4.67
CA LEU A 42 -7.23 -11.64 -4.13
C LEU A 42 -7.44 -12.83 -3.19
N THR A 43 -6.56 -13.82 -3.30
CA THR A 43 -6.40 -14.87 -2.30
C THR A 43 -5.83 -14.30 -1.01
N ASP A 44 -5.97 -15.02 0.10
CA ASP A 44 -5.38 -14.58 1.39
C ASP A 44 -3.87 -14.39 1.28
N ARG A 45 -3.22 -15.25 0.49
CA ARG A 45 -1.80 -15.15 0.18
C ARG A 45 -1.43 -13.88 -0.58
N GLU A 46 -2.22 -13.51 -1.57
CA GLU A 46 -2.01 -12.27 -2.32
C GLU A 46 -2.29 -11.03 -1.46
N ARG A 47 -3.21 -11.12 -0.49
CA ARG A 47 -3.43 -10.04 0.48
C ARG A 47 -2.24 -9.86 1.41
N GLU A 48 -1.62 -10.93 1.90
CA GLU A 48 -0.37 -10.87 2.67
C GLU A 48 0.77 -10.23 1.85
N VAL A 49 0.95 -10.67 0.60
CA VAL A 49 1.96 -10.10 -0.31
C VAL A 49 1.68 -8.63 -0.59
N LEU A 50 0.42 -8.24 -0.82
CA LEU A 50 0.02 -6.84 -0.99
C LEU A 50 0.38 -6.01 0.24
N ALA A 51 0.09 -6.51 1.44
CA ALA A 51 0.45 -5.85 2.70
C ALA A 51 1.97 -5.70 2.88
N ALA A 52 2.75 -6.69 2.46
CA ALA A 52 4.21 -6.62 2.49
C ALA A 52 4.78 -5.62 1.47
N VAL A 53 4.21 -5.58 0.25
CA VAL A 53 4.55 -4.55 -0.74
C VAL A 53 4.19 -3.15 -0.23
N ALA A 54 3.03 -3.00 0.42
CA ALA A 54 2.59 -1.73 1.00
C ALA A 54 3.52 -1.22 2.11
N ARG A 55 4.22 -2.12 2.81
CA ARG A 55 5.29 -1.79 3.76
C ARG A 55 6.65 -1.49 3.10
N GLY A 56 6.77 -1.67 1.78
CA GLY A 56 7.99 -1.39 1.02
C GLY A 56 8.95 -2.57 0.86
N LEU A 57 8.56 -3.80 1.24
CA LEU A 57 9.45 -4.97 1.19
C LEU A 57 9.80 -5.35 -0.26
N SER A 58 11.05 -5.75 -0.49
CA SER A 58 11.55 -6.36 -1.72
C SER A 58 10.96 -7.76 -1.96
N ASN A 59 11.11 -8.31 -3.17
CA ASN A 59 10.60 -9.67 -3.45
C ASN A 59 11.33 -10.75 -2.64
N ALA A 60 12.61 -10.53 -2.29
CA ALA A 60 13.38 -11.42 -1.45
C ALA A 60 12.86 -11.39 -0.01
N GLU A 61 12.69 -10.20 0.57
CA GLU A 61 12.13 -10.04 1.92
C GLU A 61 10.69 -10.56 2.01
N ILE A 62 9.87 -10.32 0.99
CA ILE A 62 8.53 -10.92 0.90
C ILE A 62 8.63 -12.44 0.93
N ALA A 63 9.49 -13.03 0.10
CA ALA A 63 9.65 -14.46 0.00
C ALA A 63 10.10 -15.08 1.34
N GLU A 64 11.01 -14.42 2.05
CA GLU A 64 11.44 -14.81 3.39
C GLU A 64 10.29 -14.74 4.41
N GLU A 65 9.58 -13.61 4.48
CA GLU A 65 8.47 -13.42 5.42
C GLU A 65 7.37 -14.47 5.24
N ILE A 66 7.20 -14.91 3.99
CA ILE A 66 6.14 -15.80 3.64
C ILE A 66 6.57 -17.25 3.39
N PHE A 67 7.80 -17.60 3.76
CA PHE A 67 8.38 -18.95 3.59
C PHE A 67 8.25 -19.50 2.16
N SER A 68 8.63 -18.70 1.16
CA SER A 68 8.57 -19.05 -0.25
C SER A 68 9.84 -18.67 -1.01
N SER A 69 9.90 -18.98 -2.31
CA SER A 69 11.02 -18.58 -3.16
C SER A 69 10.83 -17.16 -3.69
N GLU A 70 11.92 -16.45 -4.02
CA GLU A 70 11.86 -15.11 -4.62
C GLU A 70 11.06 -15.11 -5.94
N SER A 71 11.18 -16.19 -6.73
CA SER A 71 10.41 -16.38 -7.96
C SER A 71 8.90 -16.46 -7.69
N THR A 72 8.51 -17.14 -6.61
CA THR A 72 7.12 -17.20 -6.16
C THR A 72 6.62 -15.84 -5.66
N GLY A 73 7.45 -15.08 -4.95
CA GLY A 73 7.16 -13.69 -4.57
C GLY A 73 6.86 -12.81 -5.79
N LYS A 74 7.72 -12.86 -6.82
CA LYS A 74 7.49 -12.16 -8.10
C LYS A 74 6.19 -12.58 -8.77
N THR A 75 5.87 -13.88 -8.73
CA THR A 75 4.63 -14.43 -9.30
C THR A 75 3.40 -13.87 -8.60
N HIS A 76 3.40 -13.81 -7.27
CA HIS A 76 2.29 -13.21 -6.51
C HIS A 76 2.14 -11.72 -6.81
N VAL A 77 3.24 -10.96 -6.86
CA VAL A 77 3.20 -9.53 -7.22
C VAL A 77 2.61 -9.34 -8.62
N GLY A 78 3.05 -10.12 -9.61
CA GLY A 78 2.47 -10.07 -10.96
C GLY A 78 0.98 -10.44 -11.02
N GLY A 79 0.56 -11.44 -10.22
CA GLY A 79 -0.84 -11.83 -10.07
C GLY A 79 -1.70 -10.69 -9.51
N ILE A 80 -1.22 -10.02 -8.45
CA ILE A 80 -1.87 -8.86 -7.85
C ILE A 80 -2.01 -7.72 -8.86
N LEU A 81 -0.92 -7.37 -9.57
CA LEU A 81 -0.95 -6.33 -10.61
C LEU A 81 -2.01 -6.62 -11.67
N ARG A 82 -2.06 -7.86 -12.16
CA ARG A 82 -3.05 -8.29 -13.16
C ARG A 82 -4.48 -8.22 -12.62
N LYS A 83 -4.73 -8.72 -11.41
CA LYS A 83 -6.06 -8.75 -10.80
C LYS A 83 -6.59 -7.35 -10.47
N LEU A 84 -5.71 -6.45 -10.05
CA LEU A 84 -6.07 -5.07 -9.70
C LEU A 84 -5.95 -4.10 -10.88
N GLY A 85 -5.49 -4.55 -12.06
CA GLY A 85 -5.29 -3.69 -13.23
C GLY A 85 -4.18 -2.65 -13.06
N LEU A 86 -3.18 -2.94 -12.22
CA LEU A 86 -2.06 -2.06 -11.90
C LEU A 86 -0.86 -2.37 -12.81
N ARG A 87 -0.09 -1.33 -13.09
CA ARG A 87 1.04 -1.36 -14.04
C ARG A 87 2.35 -1.78 -13.37
N ASP A 88 2.55 -1.37 -12.13
CA ASP A 88 3.78 -1.60 -11.41
C ASP A 88 3.57 -1.65 -9.90
N ARG A 89 4.62 -2.07 -9.20
CA ARG A 89 4.64 -2.19 -7.74
C ARG A 89 4.34 -0.88 -7.01
N VAL A 90 4.76 0.27 -7.53
CA VAL A 90 4.49 1.57 -6.89
C VAL A 90 2.99 1.82 -6.86
N GLN A 91 2.27 1.41 -7.91
CA GLN A 91 0.82 1.49 -7.93
C GLN A 91 0.16 0.56 -6.88
N ILE A 92 0.77 -0.56 -6.48
CA ILE A 92 0.27 -1.37 -5.35
C ILE A 92 0.36 -0.58 -4.04
N VAL A 93 1.46 0.14 -3.83
CA VAL A 93 1.65 0.99 -2.64
C VAL A 93 0.61 2.10 -2.62
N VAL A 94 0.45 2.83 -3.73
CA VAL A 94 -0.56 3.89 -3.87
C VAL A 94 -1.96 3.36 -3.63
N PHE A 95 -2.34 2.25 -4.30
CA PHE A 95 -3.63 1.59 -4.12
C PHE A 95 -3.88 1.24 -2.65
N SER A 96 -2.87 0.71 -1.96
CA SER A 96 -2.99 0.35 -0.55
C SER A 96 -3.22 1.57 0.33
N HIS A 97 -2.55 2.68 0.07
CA HIS A 97 -2.77 3.94 0.79
C HIS A 97 -4.15 4.55 0.51
N GLU A 98 -4.58 4.61 -0.76
CA GLU A 98 -5.88 5.17 -1.16
C GLU A 98 -7.08 4.44 -0.53
N HIS A 99 -6.94 3.12 -0.33
CA HIS A 99 -7.98 2.27 0.26
C HIS A 99 -7.75 1.97 1.75
N GLY A 100 -6.69 2.52 2.34
CA GLY A 100 -6.29 2.30 3.74
C GLY A 100 -5.90 0.85 4.07
N LEU A 101 -5.49 0.07 3.08
CA LEU A 101 -5.06 -1.32 3.20
C LEU A 101 -3.61 -1.47 3.73
N THR A 102 -2.98 -0.37 4.12
CA THR A 102 -1.68 -0.40 4.77
C THR A 102 -1.79 -1.01 6.17
N PRO A 103 -0.93 -1.98 6.53
CA PRO A 103 -0.85 -2.45 7.91
C PRO A 103 -0.49 -1.26 8.80
N SER A 104 -1.32 -0.94 9.80
CA SER A 104 -0.89 -0.03 10.86
C SER A 104 0.32 -0.67 11.52
N GLU A 105 1.50 -0.05 11.43
CA GLU A 105 2.68 -0.50 12.17
C GLU A 105 2.29 -0.63 13.64
N ARG A 106 2.08 -1.88 14.10
CA ARG A 106 2.00 -2.16 15.52
C ARG A 106 3.41 -1.97 16.03
N ARG A 107 3.64 -0.76 16.53
CA ARG A 107 4.76 -0.32 17.35
C ARG A 107 4.98 -1.38 18.44
N THR A 108 5.88 -2.32 18.17
CA THR A 108 6.36 -3.24 19.21
C THR A 108 7.17 -2.41 20.19
N SER A 109 6.76 -2.56 21.45
CA SER A 109 7.26 -1.91 22.68
C SER A 109 8.76 -1.94 22.87
#